data_AF-A0A2K5HCW4-F1
#
_entry.id   AF-A0A2K5HCW4-F1
#
_cell.length_a   1.000
_cell.length_b   1.000
_cell.length_c   1.000
_cell.angle_alpha   90.00
_cell.angle_beta   90.00
_cell.angle_gamma   90.00
#
_symmetry.space_group_name_H-M   'P 1'
#
loop_
_entity.id
_entity.type
_entity.pdbx_description
1 polymer ?
#
loop_
_entity_poly.entity_id
_entity_poly.type
_entity_poly.pdbx_seq_one_letter_code
_entity_poly.pdbx_strand_id
1 'polypeptide(L)' 'CGSENHSAAYRVDQGVLNNGCFVDALNVVPHVFLLFITFPILFIG' A
#
# COMPACT_ATOMS: atom_id res chain seq x y z
N CYS A 1 5.63 -6.37 4.16
CA CYS A 1 7.07 -6.04 4.25
C CYS A 1 7.76 -7.02 5.20
N GLY A 2 9.09 -7.07 5.23
CA GLY A 2 9.83 -8.00 6.07
C GLY A 2 9.65 -7.74 7.58
N SER A 3 9.78 -8.79 8.39
CA SER A 3 9.71 -8.75 9.86
C SER A 3 11.10 -8.85 10.53
N GLU A 4 12.15 -8.96 9.73
CA GLU A 4 13.54 -9.12 10.12
C GLU A 4 14.09 -7.82 10.73
N ASN A 5 15.17 -7.92 11.52
CA ASN A 5 15.88 -6.78 12.13
C ASN A 5 14.94 -5.80 12.87
N HIS A 6 14.08 -6.32 13.75
CA HIS A 6 13.08 -5.52 14.49
C HIS A 6 12.20 -4.64 13.58
N SER A 7 11.70 -5.21 12.48
CA SER A 7 10.84 -4.49 11.53
C SER A 7 11.52 -3.27 10.90
N ALA A 8 12.85 -3.32 10.70
CA ALA A 8 13.61 -2.22 10.10
C ALA A 8 13.08 -1.82 8.71
N ALA A 9 12.45 -2.75 7.97
CA ALA A 9 11.82 -2.50 6.68
C ALA A 9 10.69 -1.45 6.74
N TYR A 10 10.14 -1.15 7.91
CA TYR A 10 9.10 -0.13 8.11
C TYR A 10 9.66 1.25 8.47
N ARG A 11 10.98 1.38 8.67
CA ARG A 11 11.61 2.66 8.98
C ARG A 11 11.65 3.55 7.74
N VAL A 12 11.17 4.78 7.88
CA VAL A 12 11.07 5.78 6.79
C VAL A 12 12.00 6.98 7.01
N ASP A 13 12.95 6.85 7.94
CA ASP A 13 13.86 7.93 8.37
C ASP A 13 14.72 8.48 7.22
N GLN A 14 14.97 7.67 6.19
CA GLN A 14 15.76 8.04 4.99
C GLN A 14 14.90 8.55 3.84
N GLY A 15 13.64 8.90 4.10
CA GLY A 15 12.67 9.36 3.11
C GLY A 15 11.70 8.26 2.72
N VAL A 16 10.42 8.64 2.60
CA VAL A 16 9.33 7.68 2.37
C VAL A 16 9.43 6.99 1.01
N LEU A 17 9.87 7.68 -0.04
CA LEU A 17 10.04 7.11 -1.37
C LEU A 17 11.33 6.29 -1.54
N ASN A 18 12.26 6.39 -0.59
CA ASN A 18 13.48 5.58 -0.56
C ASN A 18 13.26 4.24 0.18
N ASN A 19 12.06 4.01 0.71
CA ASN A 19 11.68 2.77 1.36
C ASN A 19 10.88 1.90 0.38
N GLY A 20 11.44 0.75 -0.03
CA GLY A 20 10.78 -0.15 -1.00
C GLY A 20 9.42 -0.67 -0.52
N CYS A 21 9.27 -0.93 0.77
CA CYS A 21 8.00 -1.34 1.38
C CYS A 21 6.92 -0.26 1.24
N PHE A 22 7.30 1.02 1.33
CA PHE A 22 6.39 2.14 1.15
C PHE A 22 5.98 2.32 -0.31
N VAL A 23 6.91 2.16 -1.26
CA VAL A 23 6.60 2.23 -2.70
C VAL A 23 5.64 1.10 -3.11
N ASP A 24 5.87 -0.12 -2.63
CA ASP A 24 4.94 -1.24 -2.85
C ASP A 24 3.56 -0.96 -2.25
N ALA A 25 3.51 -0.37 -1.05
CA ALA A 25 2.25 0.03 -0.42
C ALA A 25 1.51 1.10 -1.25
N LEU A 26 2.22 2.08 -1.82
CA LEU A 26 1.63 3.08 -2.71
C LEU A 26 1.04 2.45 -3.99
N ASN A 27 1.66 1.40 -4.53
CA ASN A 27 1.15 0.73 -5.72
C ASN A 27 -0.17 -0.02 -5.47
N VAL A 28 -0.47 -0.40 -4.23
CA VAL A 28 -1.76 -1.03 -3.86
C VAL A 28 -2.92 -0.02 -3.86
N VAL A 29 -2.64 1.26 -3.55
CA VAL A 29 -3.64 2.33 -3.42
C VAL A 29 -4.57 2.46 -4.63
N PRO A 30 -4.10 2.61 -5.89
CA PRO A 30 -4.99 2.76 -7.03
C PRO A 30 -5.87 1.52 -7.25
N HIS A 31 -5.37 0.32 -6.96
CA HIS A 31 -6.13 -0.91 -7.11
C HIS A 31 -7.28 -1.01 -6.11
N VAL A 32 -7.01 -0.77 -4.82
CA VAL A 32 -8.06 -0.80 -3.79
C VAL A 32 -9.06 0.34 -3.96
N PHE A 33 -8.61 1.51 -4.44
CA PHE A 33 -9.49 2.63 -4.75
C PHE A 33 -10.50 2.28 -5.86
N LEU A 34 -10.02 1.68 -6.96
CA LEU A 34 -10.90 1.21 -8.04
C LEU A 34 -11.88 0.16 -7.52
N LEU A 35 -11.39 -0.81 -6.74
CA LEU A 35 -12.24 -1.85 -6.16
C LEU A 35 -13.34 -1.22 -5.29
N PHE A 36 -13.01 -0.28 -4.40
CA PHE A 36 -14.00 0.35 -3.53
C PHE A 36 -15.04 1.21 -4.26
N ILE A 37 -14.70 1.80 -5.40
CA ILE A 37 -15.67 2.58 -6.20
C ILE A 37 -16.56 1.66 -7.03
N THR A 38 -15.98 0.62 -7.63
CA THR A 38 -16.71 -0.28 -8.52
C THR A 38 -17.59 -1.26 -7.76
N PHE A 39 -17.19 -1.69 -6.56
CA PHE A 39 -17.95 -2.68 -5.79
C PHE A 39 -19.39 -2.21 -5.50
N PRO A 40 -19.65 -1.02 -4.94
CA PRO A 40 -21.02 -0.53 -4.78
C PRO A 40 -21.80 -0.46 -6.09
N ILE A 41 -21.17 -0.05 -7.19
CA ILE A 41 -21.81 0.07 -8.51
C ILE A 41 -22.32 -1.30 -9.00
N LEU A 42 -21.55 -2.37 -8.77
CA LEU A 42 -21.92 -3.73 -9.18
C LEU A 42 -23.12 -4.29 -8.38
N PHE A 43 -23.37 -3.81 -7.16
CA PHE A 43 -24.47 -4.27 -6.30
C PHE A 43 -25.69 -3.35 -6.29
N ILE A 44 -25.69 -2.26 -7.08
CA ILE A 44 -26.81 -1.33 -7.25
C ILE A 44 -27.75 -1.77 -8.41
N GLY A 45 -27.37 -2.79 -9.19
CA GLY A 45 -28.14 -3.35 -10.30
C GLY A 45 -29.05 -4.51 -9.92
#